data_AF-A0A7S0MNU1-F1
#
_entry.id   AF-A0A7S0MNU1-F1
#
_cell.length_a   1.000
_cell.length_b   1.000
_cell.length_c   1.000
_cell.angle_alpha   90.00
_cell.angle_beta   90.00
_cell.angle_gamma   90.00
#
_symmetry.space_group_name_H-M   'P 1'
#
loop_
_entity.id
_entity.type
_entity.pdbx_description
1 polymer ?
#
loop_
_entity_poly.entity_id
_entity_poly.type
_entity_poly.pdbx_seq_one_letter_code
_entity_poly.pdbx_strand_id
1 'polypeptide(L)'
;MMVGFAFYRDGGGLGFSTRLFFFLAFSLIVTDAQKSINPAEEGVELMVLAESDFLWDDDNWTVSGNASNFQHGTRMIKAADDGPDTWYFVAPGKFTGAKRAAYGGKITFKHGFFEYNSEGQDAQRDAFDVVLVSEAYELVIGYRNLYPAWEFRSEHSVELLESAGWISNSTGGPPSRPDMVRVLTKLSSIRFRGGIYHGHEDAYLMSVKLYAGPVDS
;
A
#
# COMPACT_ATOMS: atom_id res chain seq x y z
N MET A 1 -16.28 10.07 -58.38
CA MET A 1 -16.16 10.83 -59.64
C MET A 1 -15.67 12.22 -59.28
N MET A 2 -14.42 12.54 -59.64
CA MET A 2 -13.87 13.91 -59.55
C MET A 2 -14.66 14.85 -60.45
N VAL A 3 -14.87 16.09 -60.00
CA VAL A 3 -14.86 17.26 -60.90
C VAL A 3 -14.33 18.45 -60.11
N GLY A 4 -13.27 19.09 -60.61
CA GLY A 4 -12.77 20.38 -60.16
C GLY A 4 -12.96 21.47 -61.22
N PHE A 5 -12.33 22.62 -60.96
CA PHE A 5 -12.20 23.82 -61.83
C PHE A 5 -13.48 24.69 -61.95
N ALA A 6 -13.44 26.02 -62.16
CA ALA A 6 -12.40 27.04 -62.19
C ALA A 6 -13.07 28.43 -62.27
N PHE A 7 -12.41 29.42 -61.67
CA PHE A 7 -12.23 30.85 -61.99
C PHE A 7 -13.29 31.74 -62.72
N TYR A 8 -13.21 33.02 -62.31
CA TYR A 8 -13.20 34.25 -63.13
C TYR A 8 -14.50 35.09 -63.20
N ARG A 9 -14.50 36.34 -62.70
CA ARG A 9 -14.05 37.57 -63.41
C ARG A 9 -14.68 38.86 -62.84
N ASP A 10 -13.86 39.92 -62.85
CA ASP A 10 -14.12 41.32 -62.51
C ASP A 10 -15.29 42.03 -63.22
N GLY A 11 -15.78 43.10 -62.57
CA GLY A 11 -15.80 44.42 -63.21
C GLY A 11 -17.02 45.31 -62.97
N GLY A 12 -16.86 46.34 -62.11
CA GLY A 12 -17.41 47.68 -62.38
C GLY A 12 -18.17 48.39 -61.25
N GLY A 13 -17.54 49.42 -60.65
CA GLY A 13 -18.22 50.69 -60.35
C GLY A 13 -18.44 51.13 -58.89
N LEU A 14 -17.50 51.96 -58.39
CA LEU A 14 -17.67 53.18 -57.57
C LEU A 14 -18.56 53.15 -56.30
N GLY A 15 -17.96 53.47 -55.14
CA GLY A 15 -18.70 54.09 -54.03
C GLY A 15 -18.16 53.87 -52.62
N PHE A 16 -17.53 54.91 -52.09
CA PHE A 16 -17.12 55.19 -50.71
C PHE A 16 -17.69 54.35 -49.54
N SER A 17 -16.74 53.84 -48.74
CA SER A 17 -16.52 54.09 -47.30
C SER A 17 -17.57 53.73 -46.23
N THR A 18 -16.97 53.18 -45.17
CA THR A 18 -17.31 53.20 -43.74
C THR A 18 -18.06 52.00 -43.17
N ARG A 19 -17.40 51.41 -42.16
CA ARG A 19 -17.63 50.13 -41.50
C ARG A 19 -18.99 50.09 -40.78
N LEU A 20 -19.73 49.01 -40.98
CA LEU A 20 -20.92 48.65 -40.21
C LEU A 20 -20.64 47.31 -39.52
N PHE A 21 -20.43 47.32 -38.21
CA PHE A 21 -20.37 46.09 -37.41
C PHE A 21 -21.80 45.63 -37.13
N PHE A 22 -22.21 44.54 -37.76
CA PHE A 22 -23.48 43.84 -37.49
C PHE A 22 -23.35 42.90 -36.28
N PHE A 23 -24.33 42.99 -35.39
CA PHE A 23 -24.66 41.97 -34.40
C PHE A 23 -25.06 40.65 -35.08
N LEU A 24 -24.59 39.52 -34.56
CA LEU A 24 -25.18 38.21 -34.85
C LEU A 24 -25.24 37.40 -33.55
N ALA A 25 -26.45 37.33 -33.00
CA ALA A 25 -26.81 36.42 -31.93
C ALA A 25 -26.90 35.00 -32.51
N PHE A 26 -26.16 34.06 -31.93
CA PHE A 26 -26.33 32.64 -32.19
C PHE A 26 -27.09 32.01 -31.02
N SER A 27 -28.30 31.56 -31.31
CA SER A 27 -29.07 30.63 -30.49
C SER A 27 -28.41 29.26 -30.57
N LEU A 28 -28.01 28.68 -29.44
CA LEU A 28 -27.62 27.27 -29.38
C LEU A 28 -28.63 26.51 -28.51
N ILE A 29 -29.30 25.59 -29.18
CA ILE A 29 -30.26 24.63 -28.66
C ILE A 29 -29.57 23.71 -27.64
N VAL A 30 -30.24 23.53 -26.50
CA VAL A 30 -29.92 22.54 -25.48
C VAL A 30 -30.09 21.14 -26.07
N THR A 31 -29.05 20.33 -26.04
CA THR A 31 -29.18 18.87 -26.09
C THR A 31 -28.79 18.33 -24.73
N ASP A 32 -29.80 17.99 -23.96
CA ASP A 32 -29.72 17.40 -22.63
C ASP A 32 -29.19 15.96 -22.76
N ALA A 33 -27.88 15.79 -22.59
CA ALA A 33 -27.28 14.51 -22.29
C ALA A 33 -26.83 14.58 -20.83
N GLN A 34 -27.76 14.28 -19.92
CA GLN A 34 -27.42 13.90 -18.56
C GLN A 34 -26.54 12.65 -18.60
N LYS A 35 -25.23 12.87 -18.72
CA LYS A 35 -24.22 11.94 -18.26
C LYS A 35 -24.44 11.84 -16.75
N SER A 36 -25.11 10.78 -16.33
CA SER A 36 -25.18 10.38 -14.92
C SER A 36 -23.75 10.24 -14.41
N ILE A 37 -23.26 11.29 -13.76
CA ILE A 37 -21.98 11.24 -13.08
C ILE A 37 -22.26 10.42 -11.83
N ASN A 38 -21.96 9.12 -11.88
CA ASN A 38 -21.81 8.31 -10.68
C ASN A 38 -20.68 8.96 -9.87
N PRO A 39 -20.91 9.49 -8.65
CA PRO A 39 -19.84 10.10 -7.86
C PRO A 39 -19.06 9.05 -7.04
N ALA A 40 -18.88 7.83 -7.56
CA ALA A 40 -18.36 6.71 -6.77
C ALA A 40 -16.89 6.31 -7.05
N GLU A 41 -16.15 7.08 -7.85
CA GLU A 41 -14.71 6.81 -8.09
C GLU A 41 -13.84 8.07 -7.97
N GLU A 42 -14.10 8.90 -6.96
CA GLU A 42 -13.06 9.80 -6.42
C GLU A 42 -12.32 9.04 -5.31
N GLY A 43 -11.01 8.90 -5.48
CA GLY A 43 -10.14 8.11 -4.60
C GLY A 43 -10.31 8.50 -3.14
N VAL A 44 -10.89 7.59 -2.36
CA VAL A 44 -10.95 7.73 -0.91
C VAL A 44 -9.52 7.68 -0.40
N GLU A 45 -8.96 8.84 -0.04
CA GLU A 45 -7.69 8.92 0.65
C GLU A 45 -7.85 8.21 2.00
N LEU A 46 -7.27 7.01 2.11
CA LEU A 46 -7.36 6.23 3.34
C LEU A 46 -6.61 6.97 4.45
N MET A 47 -7.30 7.19 5.58
CA MET A 47 -6.70 7.85 6.74
C MET A 47 -5.51 7.03 7.27
N VAL A 48 -4.32 7.63 7.29
CA VAL A 48 -3.12 7.01 7.87
C VAL A 48 -3.18 7.12 9.40
N LEU A 49 -3.14 5.98 10.08
CA LEU A 49 -3.12 5.89 11.55
C LEU A 49 -1.71 5.90 12.13
N ALA A 50 -0.74 5.37 11.37
CA ALA A 50 0.67 5.37 11.72
C ALA A 50 1.52 5.17 10.45
N GLU A 51 2.68 5.81 10.42
CA GLU A 51 3.62 5.71 9.30
C GLU A 51 5.06 5.73 9.80
N SER A 52 5.90 4.98 9.10
CA SER A 52 7.36 5.06 9.12
C SER A 52 7.90 5.14 7.70
N ASP A 53 8.38 6.31 7.32
CA ASP A 53 9.02 6.54 6.01
C ASP A 53 10.55 6.41 6.09
N PHE A 54 11.10 6.35 7.31
CA PHE A 54 12.52 6.20 7.66
C PHE A 54 13.42 7.26 7.01
N LEU A 55 12.91 8.45 6.74
CA LEU A 55 13.70 9.48 6.06
C LEU A 55 14.88 9.95 6.91
N TRP A 56 14.70 10.07 8.22
CA TRP A 56 15.67 10.69 9.12
C TRP A 56 16.23 9.76 10.19
N ASP A 57 15.46 8.76 10.62
CA ASP A 57 15.86 7.80 11.65
C ASP A 57 15.15 6.44 11.48
N ASP A 58 15.43 5.51 12.39
CA ASP A 58 14.80 4.19 12.46
C ASP A 58 13.40 4.23 13.09
N ASP A 59 12.84 5.40 13.42
CA ASP A 59 11.54 5.56 14.08
C ASP A 59 11.36 4.79 15.40
N ASN A 60 12.45 4.40 16.07
CA ASN A 60 12.48 3.48 17.22
C ASN A 60 12.02 2.05 16.88
N TRP A 61 12.17 1.62 15.64
CA TRP A 61 12.02 0.21 15.29
C TRP A 61 13.10 -0.62 15.96
N THR A 62 12.78 -1.88 16.24
CA THR A 62 13.72 -2.84 16.84
C THR A 62 13.70 -4.14 16.05
N VAL A 63 14.60 -5.07 16.38
CA VAL A 63 14.59 -6.42 15.84
C VAL A 63 14.43 -7.44 16.97
N SER A 64 13.86 -8.60 16.64
CA SER A 64 13.71 -9.74 17.55
C SER A 64 14.11 -11.04 16.87
N GLY A 65 14.53 -12.03 17.65
CA GLY A 65 15.21 -13.23 17.13
C GLY A 65 16.72 -13.02 17.10
N ASN A 66 17.42 -13.82 16.29
CA ASN A 66 18.88 -13.78 16.18
C ASN A 66 19.38 -12.82 15.09
N ALA A 67 18.61 -11.75 14.82
CA ALA A 67 19.03 -10.69 13.93
C ALA A 67 20.24 -9.93 14.48
N SER A 68 21.10 -9.52 13.58
CA SER A 68 22.31 -8.74 13.82
C SER A 68 22.33 -7.51 12.90
N ASN A 69 23.33 -6.63 13.08
CA ASN A 69 23.58 -5.49 12.19
C ASN A 69 22.36 -4.59 11.93
N PHE A 70 21.49 -4.39 12.94
CA PHE A 70 20.36 -3.47 12.81
C PHE A 70 20.85 -2.05 12.56
N GLN A 71 20.44 -1.47 11.44
CA GLN A 71 20.92 -0.18 10.96
C GLN A 71 19.78 0.60 10.30
N HIS A 72 19.91 1.92 10.36
CA HIS A 72 19.10 2.86 9.60
C HIS A 72 19.85 3.31 8.34
N GLY A 73 19.12 3.42 7.23
CA GLY A 73 19.57 4.07 6.00
C GLY A 73 18.49 5.02 5.49
N THR A 74 18.83 5.88 4.52
CA THR A 74 17.86 6.85 3.98
C THR A 74 16.63 6.14 3.42
N ARG A 75 15.48 6.33 4.08
CA ARG A 75 14.16 5.74 3.77
C ARG A 75 14.06 4.23 4.01
N MET A 76 14.94 3.65 4.83
CA MET A 76 14.84 2.24 5.22
C MET A 76 15.47 1.92 6.59
N ILE A 77 15.07 0.78 7.13
CA ILE A 77 15.84 0.06 8.16
C ILE A 77 16.27 -1.28 7.59
N LYS A 78 17.38 -1.83 8.08
CA LYS A 78 17.89 -3.14 7.68
C LYS A 78 18.45 -3.92 8.86
N ALA A 79 18.50 -5.22 8.73
CA ALA A 79 19.17 -6.13 9.64
C ALA A 79 19.52 -7.42 8.89
N ALA A 80 20.44 -8.19 9.46
CA ALA A 80 20.99 -9.37 8.82
C ALA A 80 21.11 -10.53 9.79
N ASP A 81 21.17 -11.75 9.27
CA ASP A 81 21.62 -12.92 9.99
C ASP A 81 22.43 -13.84 9.07
N ASP A 82 23.10 -14.82 9.67
CA ASP A 82 24.05 -15.71 8.98
C ASP A 82 23.56 -17.17 8.97
N GLY A 83 22.27 -17.43 9.22
CA GLY A 83 21.75 -18.77 9.44
C GLY A 83 20.28 -18.93 9.11
N PRO A 84 19.64 -20.01 9.59
CA PRO A 84 18.25 -20.32 9.26
C PRO A 84 17.25 -19.70 10.24
N ASP A 85 17.66 -18.69 11.02
CA ASP A 85 16.88 -18.21 12.16
C ASP A 85 15.73 -17.33 11.68
N THR A 86 14.52 -17.60 12.15
CA THR A 86 13.42 -16.68 11.94
C THR A 86 13.55 -15.46 12.85
N TRP A 87 13.71 -14.28 12.25
CA TRP A 87 13.77 -13.00 12.95
C TRP A 87 12.82 -11.96 12.34
N TYR A 88 12.54 -10.90 13.11
CA TYR A 88 11.53 -9.90 12.76
C TYR A 88 11.99 -8.47 13.05
N PHE A 89 11.63 -7.55 12.15
CA PHE A 89 11.48 -6.13 12.46
C PHE A 89 10.22 -5.93 13.32
N VAL A 90 10.34 -5.19 14.41
CA VAL A 90 9.27 -4.95 15.38
C VAL A 90 8.89 -3.48 15.36
N ALA A 91 7.62 -3.21 15.07
CA ALA A 91 7.10 -1.86 14.93
C ALA A 91 7.05 -1.11 16.29
N PRO A 92 7.31 0.20 16.30
CA PRO A 92 7.32 1.04 17.49
C PRO A 92 5.91 1.34 18.01
N GLY A 93 5.84 1.95 19.21
CA GLY A 93 4.60 2.24 19.92
C GLY A 93 3.54 3.04 19.13
N LYS A 94 3.95 3.84 18.13
CA LYS A 94 3.00 4.56 17.26
C LYS A 94 2.09 3.60 16.46
N PHE A 95 2.55 2.39 16.17
CA PHE A 95 1.77 1.35 15.49
C PHE A 95 0.91 0.49 16.43
N THR A 96 1.12 0.54 17.74
CA THR A 96 0.48 -0.36 18.71
C THR A 96 -0.56 0.37 19.58
N GLY A 97 -1.16 -0.31 20.55
CA GLY A 97 -2.23 0.22 21.40
C GLY A 97 -3.63 0.07 20.80
N ALA A 98 -4.49 1.08 20.98
CA ALA A 98 -5.85 1.06 20.49
C ALA A 98 -5.91 1.38 18.99
N LYS A 99 -5.88 0.34 18.15
CA LYS A 99 -5.90 0.42 16.69
C LYS A 99 -7.17 -0.17 16.08
N ARG A 100 -8.28 -0.18 16.82
CA ARG A 100 -9.58 -0.68 16.34
C ARG A 100 -10.05 0.02 15.06
N ALA A 101 -9.73 1.30 14.88
CA ALA A 101 -10.05 2.05 13.66
C ALA A 101 -9.37 1.47 12.40
N ALA A 102 -8.37 0.61 12.55
CA ALA A 102 -7.70 -0.08 11.44
C ALA A 102 -8.48 -1.31 10.93
N TYR A 103 -9.53 -1.76 11.64
CA TYR A 103 -10.35 -2.88 11.20
C TYR A 103 -11.02 -2.55 9.85
N GLY A 104 -10.89 -3.43 8.86
CA GLY A 104 -11.30 -3.16 7.47
C GLY A 104 -10.35 -2.27 6.68
N GLY A 105 -9.28 -1.77 7.31
CA GLY A 105 -8.19 -1.03 6.67
C GLY A 105 -7.10 -1.98 6.18
N LYS A 106 -5.86 -1.49 6.13
CA LYS A 106 -4.71 -2.29 5.66
C LYS A 106 -3.38 -1.83 6.24
N ILE A 107 -2.41 -2.72 6.18
CA ILE A 107 -0.98 -2.43 6.39
C ILE A 107 -0.29 -2.48 5.02
N THR A 108 0.47 -1.45 4.68
CA THR A 108 1.31 -1.47 3.46
C THR A 108 2.77 -1.25 3.82
N PHE A 109 3.67 -1.88 3.08
CA PHE A 109 5.10 -1.72 3.28
C PHE A 109 5.87 -2.22 2.06
N LYS A 110 7.16 -1.89 1.97
CA LYS A 110 8.08 -2.47 1.01
C LYS A 110 9.14 -3.27 1.75
N HIS A 111 9.49 -4.40 1.19
CA HIS A 111 10.48 -5.32 1.74
C HIS A 111 11.47 -5.69 0.65
N GLY A 112 12.65 -6.14 1.03
CA GLY A 112 13.62 -6.67 0.09
C GLY A 112 14.91 -7.07 0.77
N PHE A 113 15.90 -7.39 -0.06
CA PHE A 113 17.21 -7.85 0.36
C PHE A 113 18.30 -7.05 -0.35
N PHE A 114 19.39 -6.77 0.36
CA PHE A 114 20.65 -6.38 -0.26
C PHE A 114 21.42 -7.60 -0.73
N GLU A 115 21.41 -8.65 0.10
CA GLU A 115 22.03 -9.93 -0.15
C GLU A 115 21.17 -11.03 0.46
N TYR A 116 21.13 -12.19 -0.19
CA TYR A 116 20.59 -13.41 0.40
C TYR A 116 21.29 -14.63 -0.20
N ASN A 117 21.39 -15.69 0.61
CA ASN A 117 21.89 -16.99 0.23
C ASN A 117 20.96 -18.05 0.84
N SER A 118 20.32 -18.84 -0.02
CA SER A 118 19.40 -19.88 0.43
C SER A 118 20.07 -21.23 0.69
N GLU A 119 21.39 -21.33 0.48
CA GLU A 119 22.16 -22.58 0.50
C GLU A 119 21.59 -23.66 -0.44
N GLY A 120 20.97 -23.25 -1.54
CA GLY A 120 20.33 -24.15 -2.51
C GLY A 120 18.98 -24.71 -2.07
N GLN A 121 18.40 -24.19 -0.98
CA GLN A 121 17.06 -24.53 -0.50
C GLN A 121 16.03 -23.47 -0.90
N ASP A 122 14.74 -23.81 -0.79
CA ASP A 122 13.65 -22.85 -0.98
C ASP A 122 13.53 -21.90 0.23
N ALA A 123 12.84 -20.77 0.05
CA ALA A 123 12.49 -19.87 1.14
C ALA A 123 11.63 -20.59 2.20
N GLN A 124 11.92 -20.35 3.48
CA GLN A 124 11.20 -20.94 4.60
C GLN A 124 9.74 -20.47 4.64
N ARG A 125 8.78 -21.40 4.74
CA ARG A 125 7.32 -21.11 4.64
C ARG A 125 6.51 -21.37 5.92
N ASP A 126 7.16 -21.83 6.98
CA ASP A 126 6.53 -22.25 8.24
C ASP A 126 6.25 -21.06 9.18
N ALA A 127 7.07 -20.01 9.14
CA ALA A 127 6.84 -18.81 9.93
C ALA A 127 5.85 -17.83 9.28
N PHE A 128 5.31 -16.93 10.11
CA PHE A 128 4.48 -15.82 9.65
C PHE A 128 5.35 -14.68 9.12
N ASP A 129 4.91 -14.04 8.04
CA ASP A 129 5.56 -12.89 7.41
C ASP A 129 5.16 -11.58 8.09
N VAL A 130 3.89 -11.46 8.47
CA VAL A 130 3.38 -10.36 9.30
C VAL A 130 2.67 -10.94 10.49
N VAL A 131 2.98 -10.46 11.70
CA VAL A 131 2.39 -10.95 12.95
C VAL A 131 1.75 -9.81 13.71
N LEU A 132 0.50 -10.00 14.15
CA LEU A 132 -0.18 -9.15 15.11
C LEU A 132 -0.31 -9.90 16.43
N VAL A 133 0.13 -9.25 17.51
CA VAL A 133 0.08 -9.82 18.86
C VAL A 133 -0.76 -8.93 19.75
N SER A 134 -1.64 -9.54 20.54
CA SER A 134 -2.29 -8.91 21.68
C SER A 134 -2.04 -9.74 22.92
N GLU A 135 -1.14 -9.27 23.78
CA GLU A 135 -0.84 -9.94 25.05
C GLU A 135 -2.04 -9.88 26.00
N ALA A 136 -2.81 -8.79 25.96
CA ALA A 136 -3.98 -8.60 26.81
C ALA A 136 -5.11 -9.63 26.55
N TYR A 137 -5.14 -10.22 25.35
CA TYR A 137 -6.10 -11.24 24.96
C TYR A 137 -5.45 -12.59 24.66
N GLU A 138 -4.13 -12.72 24.86
CA GLU A 138 -3.35 -13.92 24.50
C GLU A 138 -3.55 -14.36 23.03
N LEU A 139 -3.72 -13.38 22.13
CA LEU A 139 -3.98 -13.63 20.72
C LEU A 139 -2.73 -13.34 19.87
N VAL A 140 -2.39 -14.30 19.02
CA VAL A 140 -1.38 -14.15 17.97
C VAL A 140 -2.02 -14.57 16.65
N ILE A 141 -2.09 -13.64 15.71
CA ILE A 141 -2.55 -13.90 14.34
C ILE A 141 -1.43 -13.50 13.38
N GLY A 142 -1.27 -14.24 12.30
CA GLY A 142 -0.21 -14.01 11.34
C GLY A 142 -0.65 -14.21 9.90
N TYR A 143 0.10 -13.59 8.99
CA TYR A 143 -0.04 -13.73 7.55
C TYR A 143 1.14 -14.54 7.01
N ARG A 144 0.95 -15.39 5.99
CA ARG A 144 2.03 -16.18 5.37
C ARG A 144 2.07 -15.96 3.87
N ASN A 145 3.20 -16.35 3.27
CA ASN A 145 3.42 -16.38 1.83
C ASN A 145 3.22 -15.01 1.15
N LEU A 146 3.54 -13.94 1.88
CA LEU A 146 3.45 -12.58 1.40
C LEU A 146 4.67 -12.22 0.55
N TYR A 147 5.84 -12.75 0.89
CA TYR A 147 7.06 -12.49 0.16
C TYR A 147 7.18 -13.41 -1.07
N PRO A 148 7.31 -12.84 -2.28
CA PRO A 148 7.66 -13.63 -3.45
C PRO A 148 9.08 -14.17 -3.29
N ALA A 149 9.28 -15.42 -3.68
CA ALA A 149 10.60 -16.03 -3.63
C ALA A 149 11.51 -15.37 -4.67
N TRP A 150 12.79 -15.22 -4.32
CA TRP A 150 13.85 -14.75 -5.24
C TRP A 150 13.70 -13.32 -5.75
N GLU A 151 12.89 -12.50 -5.09
CA GLU A 151 12.78 -11.08 -5.39
C GLU A 151 13.59 -10.24 -4.42
N PHE A 152 14.45 -9.37 -4.96
CA PHE A 152 15.23 -8.42 -4.16
C PHE A 152 14.38 -7.28 -3.61
N ARG A 153 13.16 -7.06 -4.13
CA ARG A 153 12.26 -5.99 -3.69
C ARG A 153 10.83 -6.30 -4.05
N SER A 154 9.94 -6.12 -3.07
CA SER A 154 8.50 -6.31 -3.22
C SER A 154 7.72 -5.27 -2.43
N GLU A 155 6.50 -4.99 -2.88
CA GLU A 155 5.55 -4.10 -2.21
C GLU A 155 4.34 -4.91 -1.76
N HIS A 156 3.87 -4.66 -0.55
CA HIS A 156 2.84 -5.46 0.09
C HIS A 156 1.70 -4.61 0.62
N SER A 157 0.51 -5.18 0.58
CA SER A 157 -0.73 -4.62 1.10
C SER A 157 -1.52 -5.74 1.74
N VAL A 158 -1.65 -5.71 3.07
CA VAL A 158 -2.34 -6.72 3.86
C VAL A 158 -3.59 -6.11 4.47
N GLU A 159 -4.76 -6.59 4.07
CA GLU A 159 -6.04 -6.13 4.62
C GLU A 159 -6.24 -6.61 6.05
N LEU A 160 -6.83 -5.76 6.89
CA LEU A 160 -7.10 -6.03 8.30
C LEU A 160 -8.53 -6.53 8.49
N LEU A 161 -8.82 -7.64 7.82
CA LEU A 161 -10.08 -8.40 7.89
C LEU A 161 -9.76 -9.86 8.16
N GLU A 162 -10.59 -10.53 8.95
CA GLU A 162 -10.44 -11.96 9.25
C GLU A 162 -10.49 -12.85 8.00
N SER A 163 -11.20 -12.40 6.95
CA SER A 163 -11.31 -13.09 5.66
C SER A 163 -10.12 -12.88 4.73
N ALA A 164 -9.17 -12.02 5.10
CA ALA A 164 -8.07 -11.63 4.21
C ALA A 164 -6.90 -12.64 4.15
N GLY A 165 -7.02 -13.81 4.78
CA GLY A 165 -5.96 -14.84 4.77
C GLY A 165 -5.07 -14.85 6.01
N TRP A 166 -5.46 -14.12 7.06
CA TRP A 166 -4.86 -14.25 8.39
C TRP A 166 -5.06 -15.64 8.97
N ILE A 167 -4.12 -16.09 9.79
CA ILE A 167 -4.11 -17.39 10.45
C ILE A 167 -3.92 -17.15 11.94
N SER A 168 -4.80 -17.71 12.75
CA SER A 168 -4.63 -17.76 14.21
C SER A 168 -3.57 -18.80 14.57
N ASN A 169 -2.60 -18.39 15.38
CA ASN A 169 -1.53 -19.29 15.84
C ASN A 169 -2.07 -20.43 16.71
N SER A 170 -3.17 -20.20 17.45
CA SER A 170 -3.75 -21.19 18.35
C SER A 170 -4.59 -22.25 17.65
N THR A 171 -5.26 -21.89 16.55
CA THR A 171 -6.17 -22.79 15.82
C THR A 171 -5.61 -23.29 14.50
N GLY A 172 -4.60 -22.61 13.93
CA GLY A 172 -4.07 -22.88 12.59
C GLY A 172 -5.01 -22.49 11.45
N GLY A 173 -6.20 -21.96 11.74
CA GLY A 173 -7.20 -21.52 10.76
C GLY A 173 -7.42 -20.00 10.80
N PRO A 174 -8.36 -19.46 10.00
CA PRO A 174 -8.65 -18.03 10.03
C PRO A 174 -9.14 -17.60 11.41
N PRO A 175 -8.74 -16.39 11.90
CA PRO A 175 -9.30 -15.85 13.12
C PRO A 175 -10.79 -15.55 12.96
N SER A 176 -11.53 -15.46 14.06
CA SER A 176 -12.89 -14.94 14.01
C SER A 176 -12.89 -13.41 13.92
N ARG A 177 -13.98 -12.79 13.43
CA ARG A 177 -14.15 -11.32 13.47
C ARG A 177 -13.91 -10.75 14.87
N PRO A 178 -14.50 -11.30 15.96
CA PRO A 178 -14.18 -10.85 17.32
C PRO A 178 -12.69 -10.90 17.67
N ASP A 179 -11.95 -11.92 17.20
CA ASP A 179 -10.53 -12.04 17.51
C ASP A 179 -9.70 -11.01 16.77
N MET A 180 -9.98 -10.77 15.48
CA MET A 180 -9.36 -9.68 14.72
C MET A 180 -9.60 -8.32 15.40
N VAL A 181 -10.85 -8.02 15.78
CA VAL A 181 -11.21 -6.78 16.48
C VAL A 181 -10.53 -6.68 17.86
N ARG A 182 -10.44 -7.78 18.62
CA ARG A 182 -9.74 -7.82 19.92
C ARG A 182 -8.25 -7.52 19.77
N VAL A 183 -7.59 -8.16 18.80
CA VAL A 183 -6.18 -7.93 18.50
C VAL A 183 -5.93 -6.46 18.22
N LEU A 184 -6.76 -5.83 17.37
CA LEU A 184 -6.64 -4.41 17.03
C LEU A 184 -7.03 -3.47 18.19
N THR A 185 -7.88 -3.91 19.12
CA THR A 185 -8.30 -3.09 20.28
C THR A 185 -7.18 -2.94 21.31
N LYS A 186 -6.35 -3.97 21.49
CA LYS A 186 -5.19 -3.97 22.40
C LYS A 186 -3.97 -4.57 21.70
N LEU A 187 -3.51 -3.91 20.64
CA LEU A 187 -2.38 -4.38 19.85
C LEU A 187 -1.09 -4.17 20.63
N SER A 188 -0.40 -5.25 20.98
CA SER A 188 0.89 -5.21 21.70
C SER A 188 2.07 -5.09 20.74
N SER A 189 2.01 -5.76 19.58
CA SER A 189 3.13 -5.81 18.63
C SER A 189 2.64 -6.03 17.20
N ILE A 190 3.30 -5.36 16.25
CA ILE A 190 3.28 -5.72 14.82
C ILE A 190 4.70 -6.11 14.45
N ARG A 191 4.87 -7.27 13.81
CA ARG A 191 6.17 -7.80 13.42
C ARG A 191 6.18 -8.10 11.93
N PHE A 192 7.29 -7.79 11.27
CA PHE A 192 7.52 -8.05 9.85
C PHE A 192 8.75 -8.93 9.74
N ARG A 193 8.61 -10.09 9.12
CA ARG A 193 9.68 -11.08 9.05
C ARG A 193 10.81 -10.54 8.18
N GLY A 194 12.03 -10.66 8.68
CA GLY A 194 13.25 -10.43 7.92
C GLY A 194 14.00 -11.73 7.64
N GLY A 195 13.88 -12.72 8.54
CA GLY A 195 14.56 -14.01 8.41
C GLY A 195 13.79 -15.02 7.58
N ILE A 196 14.06 -15.10 6.27
CA ILE A 196 13.29 -15.85 5.27
C ILE A 196 14.08 -17.03 4.68
N TYR A 197 15.40 -16.92 4.54
CA TYR A 197 16.23 -17.93 3.90
C TYR A 197 17.02 -18.77 4.92
N HIS A 198 17.65 -19.84 4.45
CA HIS A 198 18.36 -20.78 5.33
C HIS A 198 19.81 -20.39 5.64
N GLY A 199 20.42 -19.57 4.77
CA GLY A 199 21.75 -19.02 4.96
C GLY A 199 21.71 -17.51 5.14
N HIS A 200 22.85 -16.86 4.91
CA HIS A 200 22.99 -15.42 5.11
C HIS A 200 21.93 -14.59 4.38
N GLU A 201 21.37 -13.59 5.07
CA GLU A 201 20.52 -12.57 4.47
C GLU A 201 20.72 -11.20 5.11
N ASP A 202 20.61 -10.15 4.29
CA ASP A 202 20.61 -8.74 4.70
C ASP A 202 19.33 -8.11 4.16
N ALA A 203 18.28 -8.15 4.99
CA ALA A 203 16.93 -7.73 4.62
C ALA A 203 16.69 -6.27 5.02
N TYR A 204 15.84 -5.59 4.25
CA TYR A 204 15.43 -4.22 4.54
C TYR A 204 13.89 -4.05 4.53
N LEU A 205 13.43 -3.06 5.29
CA LEU A 205 12.03 -2.65 5.38
C LEU A 205 11.91 -1.15 5.09
N MET A 206 10.89 -0.76 4.31
CA MET A 206 10.64 0.62 3.92
C MET A 206 9.16 0.98 3.97
N SER A 207 8.85 2.26 4.19
CA SER A 207 7.54 2.87 3.91
C SER A 207 6.36 2.12 4.55
N VAL A 208 6.48 1.79 5.83
CA VAL A 208 5.43 1.06 6.56
C VAL A 208 4.30 2.02 6.91
N LYS A 209 3.08 1.69 6.52
CA LYS A 209 1.88 2.48 6.81
C LYS A 209 0.74 1.60 7.31
N LEU A 210 0.04 2.08 8.32
CA LEU A 210 -1.19 1.50 8.85
C LEU A 210 -2.34 2.44 8.51
N TYR A 211 -3.37 1.92 7.86
CA TYR A 211 -4.53 2.69 7.43
C TYR A 211 -5.77 2.34 8.24
N ALA A 212 -6.63 3.34 8.46
CA ALA A 212 -7.97 3.13 8.97
C ALA A 212 -8.81 2.36 7.94
N GLY A 213 -9.76 1.58 8.45
CA GLY A 213 -10.81 1.02 7.62
C GLY A 213 -11.94 2.01 7.36
N PRO A 214 -12.95 1.58 6.59
CA PRO A 214 -14.16 2.36 6.39
C PRO A 214 -14.83 2.72 7.72
N VAL A 215 -15.35 3.95 7.81
CA VAL A 215 -15.91 4.56 9.03
C VAL A 215 -17.13 3.78 9.59
N ASP A 216 -17.71 2.86 8.83
CA ASP A 216 -18.98 2.16 9.13
C ASP A 216 -18.84 0.66 9.47
N SER A 217 -17.67 0.20 9.95
CA SER A 217 -17.37 -1.25 10.14
C SER A 217 -17.56 -1.82 11.56
#